data_AF-A0A1U9R2W4-F1
#
_entry.id   AF-A0A1U9R2W4-F1
#
_cell.length_a   1.000
_cell.length_b   1.000
_cell.length_c   1.000
_cell.angle_alpha   90.00
_cell.angle_beta   90.00
_cell.angle_gamma   90.00
#
_symmetry.space_group_name_H-M   'P 1'
#
loop_
_entity.id
_entity.type
_entity.pdbx_description
1 polymer ?
#
loop_
_entity_poly.entity_id
_entity_poly.type
_entity_poly.pdbx_seq_one_letter_code
_entity_poly.pdbx_strand_id
1 'polypeptide(L)'
;MRPVVRFRTSRADLFLCAALLLVIMAVQGWNIQHYPTLSDDEGTYLAQAWAVQQGDGLAHYTYWYDHPPLGWIQIAALTWLPSLIAPESMTVGAMRFAMLLVSAASAVLLYILARRLWLPRWAAGLAMGLFGLSPLSVVLQREIFLDNIAVMWMLLAFCLAASPNRHLWHHFAAGIAAAVGVLTKETMLIVLPAVLVTMWRNGHPDTRKFAVTGAITACAVIGLSYPLFALLKGELLPGDGHVSLWDGVTYQMSRPGSGFVLDPGSGSHGVLRSWLYYDRILLLGGMAGALLLLLTVRWSVTARALAGPALAVAILTAVAMRPSGYLPAMYVIQGLPFLALMLAGGAASVSHALLRRGRGPDEPRGLTAVRWTAVVALVAASVAYVAPRWYDGNRTALTADANAPYRAAASWMATEVPDPAGTRVLVDDAMWLDLVHAGYRPGLGAIWFYKADLDPAVTKTMPGGWRDIDYVVASPTVRRDARDLPRVRDALNHSEAVAVFGDGEDRIEIRRITDVAGGER
;
A
#
# COMPACT_ATOMS: atom_id res chain seq x y z
N MET A 1 7.44 -16.01 35.59
CA MET A 1 7.28 -16.36 34.16
C MET A 1 5.87 -16.00 33.73
N ARG A 2 5.67 -15.19 32.69
CA ARG A 2 4.32 -14.90 32.17
C ARG A 2 3.87 -16.08 31.28
N PRO A 3 2.60 -16.53 31.35
CA PRO A 3 2.13 -17.69 30.59
C PRO A 3 2.21 -17.42 29.08
N VAL A 4 2.78 -18.37 28.34
CA VAL A 4 2.89 -18.28 26.88
C VAL A 4 1.49 -18.22 26.26
N VAL A 5 1.17 -17.11 25.60
CA VAL A 5 -0.09 -16.96 24.85
C VAL A 5 -0.02 -17.83 23.60
N ARG A 6 -0.62 -19.02 23.66
CA ARG A 6 -0.72 -19.93 22.51
C ARG A 6 -1.99 -19.62 21.73
N PHE A 7 -1.87 -18.76 20.71
CA PHE A 7 -2.99 -18.37 19.84
C PHE A 7 -3.75 -19.59 19.30
N ARG A 8 -3.03 -20.59 18.76
CA ARG A 8 -3.61 -21.79 18.16
C ARG A 8 -4.43 -22.68 19.10
N THR A 9 -4.23 -22.58 20.42
CA THR A 9 -4.95 -23.40 21.40
C THR A 9 -6.05 -22.63 22.13
N SER A 10 -6.16 -21.32 21.90
CA SER A 10 -7.17 -20.46 22.53
C SER A 10 -8.40 -20.35 21.63
N ARG A 11 -9.44 -21.15 21.90
CA ARG A 11 -10.71 -21.12 21.16
C ARG A 11 -11.30 -19.71 21.07
N ALA A 12 -11.19 -18.92 22.15
CA ALA A 12 -11.70 -17.57 22.19
C ALA A 12 -10.91 -16.58 21.32
N ASP A 13 -9.58 -16.76 21.20
CA ASP A 13 -8.77 -15.96 20.28
C ASP A 13 -9.09 -16.32 18.82
N LEU A 14 -9.25 -17.61 18.52
CA LEU A 14 -9.61 -18.08 17.18
C LEU A 14 -10.99 -17.57 16.76
N PHE A 15 -11.99 -17.69 17.63
CA PHE A 15 -13.34 -17.21 17.35
C PHE A 15 -13.38 -15.69 17.13
N LEU A 16 -12.76 -14.91 18.02
CA LEU A 16 -12.73 -13.45 17.87
C LEU A 16 -12.00 -13.03 16.58
N CYS A 17 -10.83 -13.62 16.30
CA CYS A 17 -10.07 -13.33 15.10
C CYS A 17 -10.86 -13.71 13.83
N ALA A 18 -11.47 -14.89 13.79
CA ALA A 18 -12.26 -15.34 12.65
C ALA A 18 -13.52 -14.47 12.43
N ALA A 19 -14.27 -14.15 13.49
CA ALA A 19 -15.45 -13.31 13.38
C ALA A 19 -15.11 -11.91 12.88
N LEU A 20 -14.04 -11.29 13.41
CA LEU A 20 -13.58 -9.99 12.93
C LEU A 20 -13.05 -10.06 11.50
N LEU A 21 -12.33 -11.12 11.15
CA LEU A 21 -11.84 -11.32 9.79
C LEU A 21 -12.99 -11.37 8.78
N LEU A 22 -14.07 -12.11 9.10
CA LEU A 22 -15.24 -12.18 8.23
C LEU A 22 -15.87 -10.80 8.01
N VAL A 23 -16.01 -10.00 9.06
CA VAL A 23 -16.53 -8.62 8.95
C VAL A 23 -15.62 -7.74 8.09
N ILE A 24 -14.30 -7.80 8.34
CA ILE A 24 -13.32 -7.03 7.57
C ILE A 24 -13.34 -7.45 6.09
N MET A 25 -13.36 -8.75 5.79
CA MET A 25 -13.40 -9.24 4.41
C MET A 25 -14.70 -8.90 3.71
N ALA A 26 -15.83 -8.92 4.42
CA ALA A 26 -17.10 -8.47 3.86
C ALA A 26 -17.04 -6.98 3.48
N VAL A 27 -16.52 -6.13 4.37
CA VAL A 27 -16.35 -4.69 4.08
C VAL A 27 -15.33 -4.47 2.97
N GLN A 28 -14.19 -5.15 2.99
CA GLN A 28 -13.14 -4.96 1.98
C GLN A 28 -13.57 -5.46 0.60
N GLY A 29 -14.24 -6.61 0.51
CA GLY A 29 -14.65 -7.21 -0.76
C GLY A 29 -15.91 -6.60 -1.36
N TRP A 30 -16.79 -6.02 -0.54
CA TRP A 30 -18.01 -5.41 -1.05
C TRP A 30 -17.70 -4.15 -1.86
N ASN A 31 -18.22 -4.09 -3.09
CA ASN A 31 -18.05 -2.96 -3.99
C ASN A 31 -16.58 -2.67 -4.40
N ILE A 32 -15.68 -3.65 -4.26
CA ILE A 32 -14.22 -3.46 -4.45
C ILE A 32 -13.83 -3.04 -5.88
N GLN A 33 -14.58 -3.48 -6.89
CA GLN A 33 -14.33 -3.13 -8.29
C GLN A 33 -14.72 -1.67 -8.62
N HIS A 34 -15.72 -1.13 -7.91
CA HIS A 34 -16.30 0.18 -8.19
C HIS A 34 -15.67 1.30 -7.34
N TYR A 35 -15.04 0.94 -6.22
CA TYR A 35 -14.42 1.89 -5.30
C TYR A 35 -13.19 1.30 -4.57
N PRO A 36 -12.08 2.05 -4.43
CA PRO A 36 -11.89 3.47 -4.80
C PRO A 36 -11.70 3.71 -6.30
N THR A 37 -11.56 4.97 -6.72
CA THR A 37 -11.16 5.33 -8.08
C THR A 37 -9.92 4.53 -8.50
N LEU A 38 -9.84 4.07 -9.75
CA LEU A 38 -8.65 3.38 -10.25
C LEU A 38 -7.43 4.30 -10.23
N SER A 39 -6.27 3.75 -9.87
CA SER A 39 -4.99 4.46 -9.89
C SER A 39 -4.09 3.96 -11.01
N ASP A 40 -3.31 4.88 -11.60
CA ASP A 40 -2.28 4.58 -12.60
C ASP A 40 -1.22 3.60 -12.06
N ASP A 41 -0.87 3.70 -10.77
CA ASP A 41 0.05 2.79 -10.09
C ASP A 41 -0.48 1.35 -10.06
N GLU A 42 -1.79 1.16 -9.83
CA GLU A 42 -2.39 -0.18 -9.84
C GLU A 42 -2.31 -0.80 -11.24
N GLY A 43 -2.59 0.00 -12.25
CA GLY A 43 -2.42 -0.37 -13.65
C GLY A 43 -0.98 -0.76 -13.96
N THR A 44 -0.02 0.04 -13.52
CA THR A 44 1.41 -0.17 -13.76
C THR A 44 1.87 -1.50 -13.19
N TYR A 45 1.56 -1.77 -11.92
CA TYR A 45 1.96 -3.01 -11.26
C TYR A 45 1.25 -4.23 -11.86
N LEU A 46 0.00 -4.08 -12.30
CA LEU A 46 -0.73 -5.16 -12.95
C LEU A 46 -0.20 -5.45 -14.37
N ALA A 47 0.13 -4.42 -15.15
CA ALA A 47 0.72 -4.57 -16.48
C ALA A 47 2.15 -5.14 -16.41
N GLN A 48 2.95 -4.76 -15.41
CA GLN A 48 4.24 -5.42 -15.12
C GLN A 48 4.05 -6.89 -14.72
N ALA A 49 3.05 -7.20 -13.89
CA ALA A 49 2.72 -8.59 -13.53
C ALA A 49 2.29 -9.40 -14.75
N TRP A 50 1.48 -8.81 -15.64
CA TRP A 50 1.08 -9.41 -16.91
C TRP A 50 2.30 -9.73 -17.78
N ALA A 51 3.26 -8.81 -17.94
CA ALA A 51 4.49 -9.06 -18.71
C ALA A 51 5.32 -10.23 -18.15
N VAL A 52 5.38 -10.37 -16.82
CA VAL A 52 6.02 -11.52 -16.16
C VAL A 52 5.28 -12.82 -16.51
N GLN A 53 3.95 -12.81 -16.54
CA GLN A 53 3.14 -13.98 -16.91
C GLN A 53 3.31 -14.38 -18.38
N GLN A 54 3.47 -13.40 -19.28
CA GLN A 54 3.72 -13.67 -20.70
C GLN A 54 5.16 -14.12 -21.00
N GLY A 55 6.08 -13.93 -20.05
CA GLY A 55 7.51 -14.21 -20.26
C GLY A 55 8.25 -13.10 -21.02
N ASP A 56 7.63 -11.92 -21.15
CA ASP A 56 8.17 -10.77 -21.89
C ASP A 56 9.23 -9.98 -21.09
N GLY A 57 9.35 -10.25 -19.79
CA GLY A 57 10.36 -9.64 -18.92
C GLY A 57 9.80 -9.20 -17.57
N LEU A 58 10.48 -8.24 -16.94
CA LEU A 58 10.08 -7.68 -15.64
C LEU A 58 9.12 -6.49 -15.77
N ALA A 59 8.88 -5.99 -16.98
CA ALA A 59 7.93 -4.91 -17.24
C ALA A 59 7.42 -5.04 -18.68
N HIS A 60 6.25 -4.45 -18.96
CA HIS A 60 5.65 -4.38 -20.29
C HIS A 60 6.32 -3.31 -21.19
N TYR A 61 7.35 -2.64 -20.66
CA TYR A 61 8.32 -1.78 -21.33
C TYR A 61 9.73 -2.13 -20.80
N THR A 62 10.76 -1.39 -21.22
CA THR A 62 12.11 -1.53 -20.62
C THR A 62 12.03 -1.36 -19.10
N TYR A 63 12.37 -2.41 -18.37
CA TYR A 63 12.50 -2.35 -16.92
C TYR A 63 13.72 -1.50 -16.56
N TRP A 64 13.52 -0.45 -15.76
CA TRP A 64 14.51 0.62 -15.56
C TRP A 64 14.91 0.84 -14.09
N TYR A 65 14.68 -0.17 -13.24
CA TYR A 65 15.06 -0.17 -11.81
C TYR A 65 14.38 0.92 -10.97
N ASP A 66 13.15 1.30 -11.33
CA ASP A 66 12.30 2.22 -10.59
C ASP A 66 11.90 1.68 -9.22
N HIS A 67 11.59 0.38 -9.16
CA HIS A 67 11.26 -0.38 -7.97
C HIS A 67 11.82 -1.79 -8.08
N PRO A 68 12.19 -2.46 -6.97
CA PRO A 68 12.57 -3.88 -7.03
C PRO A 68 11.38 -4.74 -7.49
N PRO A 69 11.60 -5.78 -8.32
CA PRO A 69 10.52 -6.41 -9.08
C PRO A 69 9.72 -7.46 -8.31
N LEU A 70 10.14 -7.80 -7.09
CA LEU A 70 9.51 -8.89 -6.34
C LEU A 70 8.04 -8.57 -6.00
N GLY A 71 7.67 -7.29 -5.96
CA GLY A 71 6.30 -6.86 -5.74
C GLY A 71 5.33 -7.36 -6.81
N TRP A 72 5.57 -7.01 -8.08
CA TRP A 72 4.69 -7.45 -9.16
C TRP A 72 4.95 -8.89 -9.61
N ILE A 73 6.11 -9.49 -9.32
CA ILE A 73 6.29 -10.95 -9.45
C ILE A 73 5.31 -11.69 -8.51
N GLN A 74 5.08 -11.18 -7.31
CA GLN A 74 4.07 -11.74 -6.41
C GLN A 74 2.65 -11.48 -6.91
N ILE A 75 2.38 -10.29 -7.47
CA ILE A 75 1.08 -10.01 -8.13
C ILE A 75 0.85 -11.01 -9.26
N ALA A 76 1.86 -11.24 -10.12
CA ALA A 76 1.81 -12.22 -11.20
C ALA A 76 1.47 -13.62 -10.68
N ALA A 77 2.04 -14.04 -9.54
CA ALA A 77 1.71 -15.32 -8.91
C ALA A 77 0.27 -15.32 -8.34
N LEU A 78 -0.17 -14.24 -7.70
CA LEU A 78 -1.51 -14.11 -7.11
C LEU A 78 -2.62 -14.07 -8.17
N THR A 79 -2.34 -13.47 -9.33
CA THR A 79 -3.29 -13.33 -10.44
C THR A 79 -3.15 -14.41 -11.50
N TRP A 80 -2.25 -15.39 -11.33
CA TRP A 80 -1.99 -16.44 -12.32
C TRP A 80 -3.20 -17.31 -12.63
N LEU A 81 -3.93 -17.80 -11.62
CA LEU A 81 -5.14 -18.59 -11.87
C LEU A 81 -6.25 -17.75 -12.54
N PRO A 82 -6.59 -16.54 -12.05
CA PRO A 82 -7.49 -15.64 -12.76
C PRO A 82 -7.09 -15.39 -14.21
N SER A 83 -5.79 -15.17 -14.48
CA SER A 83 -5.30 -14.89 -15.83
C SER A 83 -5.39 -16.06 -16.80
N LEU A 84 -5.43 -17.30 -16.29
CA LEU A 84 -5.64 -18.50 -17.12
C LEU A 84 -7.13 -18.81 -17.38
N ILE A 85 -8.01 -18.47 -16.45
CA ILE A 85 -9.43 -18.88 -16.50
C ILE A 85 -10.30 -17.82 -17.17
N ALA A 86 -10.02 -16.54 -16.92
CA ALA A 86 -10.73 -15.41 -17.49
C ALA A 86 -9.73 -14.27 -17.81
N PRO A 87 -8.86 -14.45 -18.83
CA PRO A 87 -7.84 -13.46 -19.19
C PRO A 87 -8.41 -12.06 -19.42
N GLU A 88 -9.59 -11.96 -20.03
CA GLU A 88 -10.30 -10.71 -20.28
C GLU A 88 -10.70 -9.96 -19.00
N SER A 89 -10.75 -10.66 -17.86
CA SER A 89 -11.00 -10.06 -16.55
C SER A 89 -9.73 -9.54 -15.87
N MET A 90 -8.54 -9.66 -16.48
CA MET A 90 -7.29 -9.06 -15.98
C MET A 90 -7.29 -7.54 -16.19
N THR A 91 -8.14 -6.86 -15.44
CA THR A 91 -8.24 -5.40 -15.35
C THR A 91 -8.07 -5.00 -13.89
N VAL A 92 -7.73 -3.74 -13.64
CA VAL A 92 -7.44 -3.28 -12.28
C VAL A 92 -8.61 -3.59 -11.34
N GLY A 93 -9.84 -3.21 -11.73
CA GLY A 93 -11.03 -3.38 -10.90
C GLY A 93 -11.24 -4.82 -10.44
N ALA A 94 -11.19 -5.78 -11.37
CA ALA A 94 -11.37 -7.20 -11.06
C ALA A 94 -10.20 -7.79 -10.26
N MET A 95 -8.96 -7.40 -10.55
CA MET A 95 -7.78 -7.96 -9.88
C MET A 95 -7.57 -7.46 -8.45
N ARG A 96 -8.27 -6.40 -8.01
CA ARG A 96 -8.33 -6.01 -6.59
C ARG A 96 -8.82 -7.12 -5.67
N PHE A 97 -9.59 -8.10 -6.16
CA PHE A 97 -9.96 -9.26 -5.35
C PHE A 97 -8.76 -10.08 -4.84
N ALA A 98 -7.63 -10.07 -5.56
CA ALA A 98 -6.39 -10.70 -5.08
C ALA A 98 -5.87 -10.04 -3.78
N MET A 99 -6.14 -8.74 -3.59
CA MET A 99 -5.73 -8.00 -2.40
C MET A 99 -6.51 -8.38 -1.14
N LEU A 100 -7.66 -9.07 -1.27
CA LEU A 100 -8.38 -9.61 -0.11
C LEU A 100 -7.55 -10.66 0.63
N LEU A 101 -6.78 -11.48 -0.08
CA LEU A 101 -5.89 -12.46 0.54
C LEU A 101 -4.77 -11.77 1.34
N VAL A 102 -4.17 -10.73 0.75
CA VAL A 102 -3.11 -9.92 1.38
C VAL A 102 -3.64 -9.20 2.61
N SER A 103 -4.85 -8.63 2.51
CA SER A 103 -5.55 -7.96 3.61
C SER A 103 -5.91 -8.93 4.74
N ALA A 104 -6.41 -10.12 4.40
CA ALA A 104 -6.73 -11.17 5.37
C ALA A 104 -5.48 -11.62 6.14
N ALA A 105 -4.40 -11.91 5.42
CA ALA A 105 -3.13 -12.32 6.01
C ALA A 105 -2.59 -11.21 6.94
N SER A 106 -2.59 -9.96 6.49
CA SER A 106 -2.15 -8.81 7.28
C SER A 106 -2.98 -8.62 8.56
N ALA A 107 -4.31 -8.70 8.48
CA ALA A 107 -5.20 -8.55 9.63
C ALA A 107 -4.97 -9.67 10.67
N VAL A 108 -4.82 -10.92 10.23
CA VAL A 108 -4.53 -12.06 11.10
C VAL A 108 -3.13 -11.94 11.73
N LEU A 109 -2.11 -11.56 10.95
CA LEU A 109 -0.76 -11.34 11.45
C LEU A 109 -0.73 -10.22 12.48
N LEU A 110 -1.48 -9.14 12.28
CA LEU A 110 -1.60 -8.05 13.25
C LEU A 110 -2.23 -8.52 14.56
N TYR A 111 -3.31 -9.31 14.50
CA TYR A 111 -3.91 -9.92 15.70
C TYR A 111 -2.89 -10.81 16.43
N ILE A 112 -2.19 -11.68 15.69
CA ILE A 112 -1.15 -12.57 16.25
C ILE A 112 -0.04 -11.76 16.89
N LEU A 113 0.45 -10.71 16.23
CA LEU A 113 1.50 -9.83 16.74
C LEU A 113 1.06 -9.17 18.05
N ALA A 114 -0.15 -8.59 18.10
CA ALA A 114 -0.70 -7.99 19.31
C ALA A 114 -0.69 -8.97 20.49
N ARG A 115 -1.09 -10.23 20.25
CA ARG A 115 -1.09 -11.29 21.28
C ARG A 115 0.31 -11.73 21.69
N ARG A 116 1.27 -11.81 20.75
CA ARG A 116 2.69 -12.06 21.04
C ARG A 116 3.33 -10.95 21.85
N LEU A 117 2.87 -9.71 21.66
CA LEU A 117 3.27 -8.52 22.42
C LEU A 117 2.46 -8.32 23.70
N TRP A 118 1.77 -9.38 24.16
CA TRP A 118 1.10 -9.44 25.46
C TRP A 118 -0.10 -8.51 25.62
N LEU A 119 -0.65 -7.96 24.54
CA LEU A 119 -1.90 -7.22 24.60
C LEU A 119 -3.06 -8.17 24.91
N PRO A 120 -4.05 -7.75 25.71
CA PRO A 120 -5.23 -8.57 25.99
C PRO A 120 -6.04 -8.83 24.71
N ARG A 121 -6.86 -9.89 24.72
CA ARG A 121 -7.64 -10.35 23.55
C ARG A 121 -8.46 -9.24 22.90
N TRP A 122 -9.17 -8.45 23.72
CA TRP A 122 -9.96 -7.34 23.24
C TRP A 122 -9.12 -6.26 22.54
N ALA A 123 -7.88 -6.01 22.99
CA ALA A 123 -7.00 -5.03 22.38
C ALA A 123 -6.38 -5.55 21.08
N ALA A 124 -6.13 -6.85 20.97
CA ALA A 124 -5.75 -7.48 19.70
C ALA A 124 -6.89 -7.41 18.67
N GLY A 125 -8.13 -7.69 19.10
CA GLY A 125 -9.33 -7.50 18.29
C GLY A 125 -9.54 -6.04 17.88
N LEU A 126 -9.31 -5.10 18.79
CA LEU A 126 -9.36 -3.66 18.50
C LEU A 126 -8.30 -3.26 17.47
N ALA A 127 -7.05 -3.69 17.60
CA ALA A 127 -6.01 -3.39 16.61
C ALA A 127 -6.39 -3.94 15.21
N MET A 128 -6.87 -5.18 15.15
CA MET A 128 -7.32 -5.82 13.91
C MET A 128 -8.51 -5.07 13.29
N GLY A 129 -9.52 -4.73 14.10
CA GLY A 129 -10.69 -3.97 13.65
C GLY A 129 -10.34 -2.56 13.19
N LEU A 130 -9.46 -1.86 13.92
CA LEU A 130 -8.99 -0.53 13.53
C LEU A 130 -8.25 -0.56 12.19
N PHE A 131 -7.39 -1.55 11.98
CA PHE A 131 -6.64 -1.73 10.73
C PHE A 131 -7.52 -2.16 9.56
N GLY A 132 -8.57 -2.95 9.78
CA GLY A 132 -9.40 -3.47 8.70
C GLY A 132 -10.65 -2.64 8.36
N LEU A 133 -11.13 -1.79 9.28
CA LEU A 133 -12.40 -1.07 9.14
C LEU A 133 -12.26 0.45 9.14
N SER A 134 -11.04 0.98 9.35
CA SER A 134 -10.74 2.40 9.14
C SER A 134 -11.04 2.77 7.68
N PRO A 135 -11.78 3.87 7.39
CA PRO A 135 -12.06 4.26 6.01
C PRO A 135 -10.80 4.47 5.15
N LEU A 136 -9.73 5.01 5.76
CA LEU A 136 -8.43 5.14 5.10
C LEU A 136 -7.83 3.77 4.74
N SER A 137 -7.99 2.80 5.63
CA SER A 137 -7.54 1.43 5.39
C SER A 137 -8.39 0.71 4.35
N VAL A 138 -9.71 0.95 4.33
CA VAL A 138 -10.62 0.37 3.33
C VAL A 138 -10.29 0.87 1.93
N VAL A 139 -10.05 2.17 1.77
CA VAL A 139 -9.61 2.75 0.49
C VAL A 139 -8.29 2.10 0.05
N LEU A 140 -7.25 2.23 0.86
CA LEU A 140 -5.89 1.93 0.42
C LEU A 140 -5.57 0.43 0.36
N GLN A 141 -6.20 -0.43 1.16
CA GLN A 141 -5.92 -1.88 1.14
C GLN A 141 -6.62 -2.61 -0.01
N ARG A 142 -7.67 -2.02 -0.58
CA ARG A 142 -8.34 -2.54 -1.78
C ARG A 142 -7.45 -2.39 -3.02
N GLU A 143 -6.65 -1.33 -3.06
CA GLU A 143 -5.82 -1.00 -4.21
C GLU A 143 -4.63 -1.96 -4.35
N ILE A 144 -4.26 -2.25 -5.59
CA ILE A 144 -3.14 -3.15 -5.96
C ILE A 144 -1.79 -2.43 -5.76
N PHE A 145 -1.53 -1.93 -4.56
CA PHE A 145 -0.25 -1.31 -4.21
C PHE A 145 0.74 -2.31 -3.65
N LEU A 146 2.00 -2.16 -4.08
CA LEU A 146 3.13 -2.94 -3.55
C LEU A 146 3.27 -2.79 -2.02
N ASP A 147 2.94 -1.62 -1.47
CA ASP A 147 2.96 -1.33 -0.04
C ASP A 147 2.08 -2.30 0.77
N ASN A 148 0.91 -2.70 0.26
CA ASN A 148 0.01 -3.63 0.94
C ASN A 148 0.67 -5.02 1.10
N ILE A 149 1.32 -5.50 0.04
CA ILE A 149 2.04 -6.78 0.05
C ILE A 149 3.28 -6.68 0.94
N ALA A 150 4.01 -5.57 0.87
CA ALA A 150 5.20 -5.36 1.66
C ALA A 150 4.87 -5.29 3.18
N VAL A 151 3.74 -4.68 3.55
CA VAL A 151 3.24 -4.65 4.93
C VAL A 151 2.95 -6.05 5.45
N MET A 152 2.34 -6.92 4.65
CA MET A 152 2.09 -8.32 5.04
C MET A 152 3.40 -9.01 5.45
N TRP A 153 4.45 -8.86 4.65
CA TRP A 153 5.78 -9.42 4.93
C TRP A 153 6.44 -8.79 6.15
N MET A 154 6.31 -7.48 6.33
CA MET A 154 6.79 -6.81 7.54
C MET A 154 6.07 -7.31 8.78
N LEU A 155 4.75 -7.45 8.77
CA LEU A 155 3.98 -8.00 9.88
C LEU A 155 4.40 -9.43 10.20
N LEU A 156 4.70 -10.25 9.18
CA LEU A 156 5.27 -11.58 9.38
C LEU A 156 6.65 -11.50 10.05
N ALA A 157 7.53 -10.60 9.61
CA ALA A 157 8.84 -10.37 10.22
C ALA A 157 8.71 -9.97 11.69
N PHE A 158 7.81 -9.04 12.04
CA PHE A 158 7.52 -8.67 13.42
C PHE A 158 6.95 -9.85 14.23
N CYS A 159 6.04 -10.63 13.66
CA CYS A 159 5.51 -11.83 14.31
C CYS A 159 6.63 -12.81 14.66
N LEU A 160 7.50 -13.12 13.69
CA LEU A 160 8.62 -14.05 13.85
C LEU A 160 9.66 -13.52 14.84
N ALA A 161 9.99 -12.23 14.78
CA ALA A 161 10.85 -11.56 15.76
C ALA A 161 10.28 -11.57 17.19
N ALA A 162 8.95 -11.54 17.34
CA ALA A 162 8.24 -11.65 18.60
C ALA A 162 7.83 -13.10 18.97
N SER A 163 8.42 -14.12 18.35
CA SER A 163 8.01 -15.52 18.56
C SER A 163 8.22 -15.97 20.02
N PRO A 164 7.18 -16.52 20.70
CA PRO A 164 7.27 -16.88 22.11
C PRO A 164 8.20 -18.07 22.37
N ASN A 165 8.36 -18.97 21.38
CA ASN A 165 9.23 -20.14 21.50
C ASN A 165 10.71 -19.77 21.33
N ARG A 166 11.01 -18.61 20.73
CA ARG A 166 12.37 -18.07 20.58
C ARG A 166 13.37 -18.98 19.86
N HIS A 167 12.91 -19.97 19.10
CA HIS A 167 13.79 -20.79 18.26
C HIS A 167 14.60 -19.91 17.30
N LEU A 168 15.87 -20.26 17.10
CA LEU A 168 16.79 -19.49 16.27
C LEU A 168 16.28 -19.31 14.84
N TRP A 169 15.72 -20.37 14.24
CA TRP A 169 15.20 -20.31 12.87
C TRP A 169 14.09 -19.25 12.68
N HIS A 170 13.29 -18.93 13.72
CA HIS A 170 12.30 -17.86 13.62
C HIS A 170 12.97 -16.51 13.34
N HIS A 171 14.15 -16.26 13.88
CA HIS A 171 14.88 -15.00 13.70
C HIS A 171 15.51 -14.92 12.31
N PHE A 172 16.05 -16.02 11.79
CA PHE A 172 16.47 -16.12 10.39
C PHE A 172 15.29 -15.89 9.44
N ALA A 173 14.16 -16.56 9.69
CA ALA A 173 12.94 -16.37 8.92
C ALA A 173 12.39 -14.94 9.03
N ALA A 174 12.55 -14.26 10.17
CA ALA A 174 12.21 -12.85 10.30
C ALA A 174 13.08 -11.97 9.39
N GLY A 175 14.38 -12.26 9.28
CA GLY A 175 15.30 -11.60 8.35
C GLY A 175 14.91 -11.83 6.89
N ILE A 176 14.55 -13.06 6.51
CA ILE A 176 14.06 -13.40 5.16
C ILE A 176 12.76 -12.65 4.86
N ALA A 177 11.77 -12.73 5.75
CA ALA A 177 10.49 -12.02 5.56
C ALA A 177 10.69 -10.50 5.46
N ALA A 178 11.61 -9.94 6.26
CA ALA A 178 11.96 -8.53 6.17
C ALA A 178 12.59 -8.19 4.82
N ALA A 179 13.55 -8.97 4.32
CA ALA A 179 14.13 -8.76 3.00
C ALA A 179 13.11 -8.89 1.87
N VAL A 180 12.20 -9.86 1.94
CA VAL A 180 11.10 -9.99 0.97
C VAL A 180 10.21 -8.75 0.98
N GLY A 181 9.88 -8.21 2.16
CA GLY A 181 9.13 -6.95 2.24
C GLY A 181 9.89 -5.75 1.64
N VAL A 182 11.21 -5.66 1.84
CA VAL A 182 12.06 -4.62 1.21
C VAL A 182 12.15 -4.79 -0.31
N LEU A 183 12.27 -6.01 -0.80
CA LEU A 183 12.27 -6.30 -2.24
C LEU A 183 10.88 -6.19 -2.86
N THR A 184 9.82 -6.20 -2.06
CA THR A 184 8.45 -5.91 -2.51
C THR A 184 8.26 -4.39 -2.64
N LYS A 185 8.74 -3.62 -1.67
CA LYS A 185 8.75 -2.16 -1.68
C LYS A 185 9.95 -1.63 -0.90
N GLU A 186 10.86 -0.95 -1.60
CA GLU A 186 12.17 -0.55 -1.09
C GLU A 186 12.09 0.37 0.13
N THR A 187 11.01 1.14 0.26
CA THR A 187 10.79 2.02 1.40
C THR A 187 10.66 1.26 2.72
N MET A 188 10.31 -0.03 2.72
CA MET A 188 10.29 -0.84 3.95
C MET A 188 11.65 -0.99 4.61
N LEU A 189 12.74 -0.65 3.91
CA LEU A 189 14.09 -0.64 4.48
C LEU A 189 14.16 0.22 5.76
N ILE A 190 13.40 1.33 5.81
CA ILE A 190 13.37 2.23 6.97
C ILE A 190 12.73 1.59 8.21
N VAL A 191 11.95 0.52 8.05
CA VAL A 191 11.26 -0.19 9.14
C VAL A 191 12.16 -1.25 9.79
N LEU A 192 13.24 -1.69 9.13
CA LEU A 192 14.13 -2.74 9.64
C LEU A 192 14.67 -2.50 11.06
N PRO A 193 15.08 -1.27 11.46
CA PRO A 193 15.51 -1.02 12.85
C PRO A 193 14.44 -1.38 13.88
N ALA A 194 13.16 -1.16 13.58
CA ALA A 194 12.05 -1.51 14.45
C ALA A 194 11.84 -3.03 14.58
N VAL A 195 12.09 -3.79 13.52
CA VAL A 195 12.12 -5.27 13.55
C VAL A 195 13.25 -5.74 14.48
N LEU A 196 14.45 -5.18 14.34
CA LEU A 196 15.59 -5.52 15.20
C LEU A 196 15.35 -5.18 16.67
N VAL A 197 14.73 -4.04 16.97
CA VAL A 197 14.33 -3.68 18.35
C VAL A 197 13.31 -4.68 18.89
N THR A 198 12.31 -5.08 18.09
CA THR A 198 11.33 -6.10 18.48
C THR A 198 12.02 -7.42 18.81
N MET A 199 12.93 -7.86 17.95
CA MET A 199 13.72 -9.08 18.13
C MET A 199 14.57 -9.02 19.39
N TRP A 200 15.31 -7.93 19.59
CA TRP A 200 16.18 -7.74 20.75
C TRP A 200 15.42 -7.77 22.07
N ARG A 201 14.19 -7.22 22.08
CA ARG A 201 13.32 -7.19 23.26
C ARG A 201 12.66 -8.52 23.58
N ASN A 202 12.35 -9.32 22.56
CA ASN A 202 11.61 -10.59 22.73
C ASN A 202 12.52 -11.83 22.70
N GLY A 203 13.77 -11.70 22.27
CA GLY A 203 14.79 -12.75 22.29
C GLY A 203 15.28 -13.10 23.69
N HIS A 204 15.89 -14.29 23.83
CA HIS A 204 16.53 -14.69 25.10
C HIS A 204 17.84 -13.90 25.30
N PRO A 205 18.16 -13.40 26.50
CA PRO A 205 19.37 -12.61 26.74
C PRO A 205 20.67 -13.25 26.25
N ASP A 206 20.77 -14.57 26.38
CA ASP A 206 21.96 -15.34 26.02
C ASP A 206 22.12 -15.56 24.51
N THR A 207 21.00 -15.66 23.77
CA THR A 207 21.03 -15.99 22.33
C THR A 207 20.68 -14.81 21.43
N ARG A 208 20.20 -13.69 21.97
CA ARG A 208 19.72 -12.53 21.17
C ARG A 208 20.79 -11.95 20.25
N LYS A 209 22.06 -11.99 20.61
CA LYS A 209 23.15 -11.52 19.75
C LYS A 209 23.22 -12.37 18.48
N PHE A 210 23.30 -13.70 18.65
CA PHE A 210 23.31 -14.65 17.54
C PHE A 210 22.02 -14.58 16.72
N ALA A 211 20.86 -14.44 17.37
CA ALA A 211 19.58 -14.28 16.70
C ALA A 211 19.52 -13.03 15.81
N VAL A 212 19.98 -11.88 16.32
CA VAL A 212 20.04 -10.63 15.55
C VAL A 212 21.05 -10.74 14.41
N THR A 213 22.23 -11.30 14.64
CA THR A 213 23.20 -11.55 13.58
C THR A 213 22.60 -12.44 12.49
N GLY A 214 21.98 -13.56 12.86
CA GLY A 214 21.33 -14.45 11.90
C GLY A 214 20.23 -13.78 11.08
N ALA A 215 19.41 -12.94 11.72
CA ALA A 215 18.39 -12.15 11.05
C ALA A 215 18.99 -11.13 10.06
N ILE A 216 20.03 -10.40 10.47
CA ILE A 216 20.72 -9.44 9.61
C ILE A 216 21.38 -10.16 8.43
N THR A 217 22.08 -11.27 8.67
CA THR A 217 22.73 -12.05 7.62
C THR A 217 21.70 -12.59 6.63
N ALA A 218 20.60 -13.19 7.10
CA ALA A 218 19.54 -13.67 6.23
C ALA A 218 18.89 -12.53 5.42
N CYS A 219 18.64 -11.39 6.06
CA CYS A 219 18.11 -10.21 5.40
C CYS A 219 19.06 -9.67 4.32
N ALA A 220 20.36 -9.62 4.61
CA ALA A 220 21.38 -9.15 3.67
C ALA A 220 21.53 -10.10 2.48
N VAL A 221 21.62 -11.42 2.71
CA VAL A 221 21.76 -12.40 1.64
C VAL A 221 20.58 -12.34 0.66
N ILE A 222 19.35 -12.29 1.18
CA ILE A 222 18.16 -12.19 0.33
C ILE A 222 18.09 -10.80 -0.31
N GLY A 223 18.29 -9.71 0.45
CA GLY A 223 18.21 -8.35 -0.06
C GLY A 223 19.24 -8.02 -1.15
N LEU A 224 20.45 -8.57 -1.04
CA LEU A 224 21.51 -8.38 -2.03
C LEU A 224 21.28 -9.16 -3.34
N SER A 225 20.25 -10.00 -3.42
CA SER A 225 19.88 -10.66 -4.68
C SER A 225 19.51 -9.66 -5.79
N TYR A 226 18.94 -8.50 -5.43
CA TYR A 226 18.55 -7.47 -6.40
C TYR A 226 19.74 -6.71 -7.02
N PRO A 227 20.69 -6.15 -6.24
CA PRO A 227 21.91 -5.60 -6.83
C PRO A 227 22.78 -6.68 -7.49
N LEU A 228 22.76 -7.92 -7.01
CA LEU A 228 23.42 -9.03 -7.68
C LEU A 228 22.79 -9.31 -9.06
N PHE A 229 21.46 -9.27 -9.18
CA PHE A 229 20.76 -9.39 -10.45
C PHE A 229 21.19 -8.29 -11.43
N ALA A 230 21.23 -7.02 -10.98
CA ALA A 230 21.70 -5.91 -11.80
C ALA A 230 23.16 -6.11 -12.24
N LEU A 231 24.03 -6.58 -11.34
CA LEU A 231 25.43 -6.89 -11.66
C LEU A 231 25.55 -7.98 -12.72
N LEU A 232 24.79 -9.07 -12.60
CA LEU A 232 24.81 -10.18 -13.56
C LEU A 232 24.26 -9.78 -14.93
N LYS A 233 23.37 -8.79 -14.99
CA LYS A 233 22.88 -8.17 -16.22
C LYS A 233 23.85 -7.17 -16.85
N GLY A 234 24.92 -6.78 -16.15
CA GLY A 234 25.78 -5.67 -16.57
C GLY A 234 25.15 -4.29 -16.33
N GLU A 235 24.05 -4.22 -15.58
CA GLU A 235 23.23 -3.02 -15.36
C GLU A 235 23.37 -2.46 -13.93
N LEU A 236 24.41 -2.85 -13.18
CA LEU A 236 24.64 -2.27 -11.84
C LEU A 236 25.06 -0.80 -11.91
N LEU A 237 25.92 -0.48 -12.88
CA LEU A 237 26.48 0.86 -13.10
C LEU A 237 25.97 1.43 -14.44
N PRO A 238 25.98 2.76 -14.63
CA PRO A 238 25.56 3.38 -15.88
C PRO A 238 26.47 3.00 -17.06
N GLY A 239 25.89 2.91 -18.27
CA GLY A 239 26.62 2.63 -19.51
C GLY A 239 25.77 2.85 -20.76
N ASP A 240 26.43 2.84 -21.92
CA ASP A 240 25.77 3.16 -23.20
C ASP A 240 24.77 2.08 -23.62
N GLY A 241 23.55 2.48 -23.96
CA GLY A 241 22.54 1.62 -24.56
C GLY A 241 21.79 0.69 -23.60
N HIS A 242 21.96 0.86 -22.27
CA HIS A 242 21.21 0.12 -21.26
C HIS A 242 20.83 1.01 -20.07
N VAL A 243 19.88 0.54 -19.27
CA VAL A 243 19.51 1.16 -17.99
C VAL A 243 20.47 0.71 -16.88
N SER A 244 20.45 1.38 -15.72
CA SER A 244 21.19 0.89 -14.56
C SER A 244 20.46 1.06 -13.23
N LEU A 245 20.76 0.17 -12.27
CA LEU A 245 20.28 0.29 -10.90
C LEU A 245 20.79 1.58 -10.25
N TRP A 246 22.03 1.99 -10.53
CA TRP A 246 22.58 3.23 -10.00
C TRP A 246 21.80 4.47 -10.49
N ASP A 247 21.41 4.49 -11.77
CA ASP A 247 20.58 5.57 -12.32
C ASP A 247 19.18 5.56 -11.71
N GLY A 248 18.59 4.38 -11.51
CA GLY A 248 17.30 4.25 -10.81
C GLY A 248 17.34 4.80 -9.38
N VAL A 249 18.39 4.47 -8.62
CA VAL A 249 18.60 5.03 -7.26
C VAL A 249 18.81 6.55 -7.32
N THR A 250 19.63 7.03 -8.26
CA THR A 250 19.90 8.46 -8.43
C THR A 250 18.64 9.22 -8.80
N TYR A 251 17.81 8.66 -9.67
CA TYR A 251 16.50 9.19 -10.02
C TYR A 251 15.63 9.33 -8.77
N GLN A 252 15.43 8.25 -8.00
CA GLN A 252 14.57 8.29 -6.80
C GLN A 252 15.05 9.30 -5.75
N MET A 253 16.36 9.49 -5.60
CA MET A 253 16.93 10.44 -4.64
C MET A 253 16.94 11.89 -5.14
N SER A 254 16.89 12.12 -6.45
CA SER A 254 16.90 13.46 -7.06
C SER A 254 15.50 13.99 -7.39
N ARG A 255 14.44 13.20 -7.16
CA ARG A 255 13.05 13.63 -7.37
C ARG A 255 12.75 14.94 -6.63
N PRO A 256 12.06 15.89 -7.28
CA PRO A 256 11.54 17.07 -6.59
C PRO A 256 10.71 16.66 -5.37
N GLY A 257 11.05 17.21 -4.21
CA GLY A 257 10.29 16.98 -2.99
C GLY A 257 8.89 17.60 -3.07
N SER A 258 7.93 17.04 -2.33
CA SER A 258 6.56 17.56 -2.27
C SER A 258 6.38 18.64 -1.18
N GLY A 259 7.48 19.14 -0.61
CA GLY A 259 7.51 20.17 0.43
C GLY A 259 7.19 19.64 1.84
N PHE A 260 7.15 20.54 2.83
CA PHE A 260 6.91 20.16 4.22
C PHE A 260 5.43 19.90 4.51
N VAL A 261 5.15 18.81 5.23
CA VAL A 261 3.78 18.30 5.44
C VAL A 261 2.83 19.27 6.18
N LEU A 262 3.36 20.22 6.94
CA LEU A 262 2.54 21.22 7.67
C LEU A 262 2.46 22.57 6.95
N ASP A 263 3.12 22.73 5.80
CA ASP A 263 3.03 23.95 4.98
C ASP A 263 1.78 23.87 4.07
N PRO A 264 0.75 24.73 4.25
CA PRO A 264 -0.52 24.64 3.52
C PRO A 264 -0.40 24.66 1.99
N GLY A 265 0.66 25.23 1.44
CA GLY A 265 0.90 25.30 0.00
C GLY A 265 1.61 24.07 -0.61
N SER A 266 2.04 23.11 0.21
CA SER A 266 2.85 21.98 -0.26
C SER A 266 2.02 20.79 -0.74
N GLY A 267 2.58 20.00 -1.66
CA GLY A 267 1.97 18.73 -2.10
C GLY A 267 1.84 17.72 -0.96
N SER A 268 2.84 17.66 -0.07
CA SER A 268 2.81 16.83 1.14
C SER A 268 1.65 17.19 2.07
N HIS A 269 1.30 18.48 2.17
CA HIS A 269 0.14 18.92 2.95
C HIS A 269 -1.18 18.47 2.32
N GLY A 270 -1.29 18.53 0.98
CA GLY A 270 -2.42 17.95 0.25
C GLY A 270 -2.60 16.46 0.54
N VAL A 271 -1.51 15.70 0.54
CA VAL A 271 -1.49 14.27 0.89
C VAL A 271 -1.92 14.03 2.34
N LEU A 272 -1.35 14.77 3.30
CA LEU A 272 -1.77 14.67 4.71
C LEU A 272 -3.25 15.00 4.89
N ARG A 273 -3.75 16.03 4.19
CA ARG A 273 -5.17 16.39 4.22
C ARG A 273 -6.06 15.29 3.65
N SER A 274 -5.63 14.60 2.59
CA SER A 274 -6.32 13.43 2.05
C SER A 274 -6.38 12.30 3.09
N TRP A 275 -5.27 11.99 3.75
CA TRP A 275 -5.25 10.97 4.80
C TRP A 275 -6.16 11.32 5.99
N LEU A 276 -6.11 12.57 6.45
CA LEU A 276 -6.96 13.09 7.53
C LEU A 276 -8.42 13.30 7.09
N TYR A 277 -8.71 13.33 5.80
CA TYR A 277 -10.08 13.32 5.32
C TYR A 277 -10.70 11.95 5.55
N TYR A 278 -9.98 10.87 5.19
CA TYR A 278 -10.45 9.52 5.39
C TYR A 278 -10.42 9.05 6.84
N ASP A 279 -9.33 9.30 7.59
CA ASP A 279 -9.27 8.88 9.00
C ASP A 279 -8.29 9.67 9.87
N ARG A 280 -8.84 10.58 10.68
CA ARG A 280 -8.07 11.31 11.71
C ARG A 280 -7.83 10.49 12.97
N ILE A 281 -8.73 9.55 13.27
CA ILE A 281 -8.74 8.82 14.54
C ILE A 281 -7.57 7.85 14.56
N LEU A 282 -7.43 7.03 13.51
CA LEU A 282 -6.34 6.06 13.41
C LEU A 282 -4.98 6.76 13.36
N LEU A 283 -4.85 7.83 12.56
CA LEU A 283 -3.60 8.55 12.39
C LEU A 283 -3.18 9.27 13.68
N LEU A 284 -4.01 10.21 14.16
CA LEU A 284 -3.66 11.03 15.32
C LEU A 284 -3.66 10.19 16.60
N GLY A 285 -4.64 9.29 16.76
CA GLY A 285 -4.72 8.39 17.91
C GLY A 285 -3.59 7.37 17.93
N GLY A 286 -3.21 6.82 16.78
CA GLY A 286 -2.07 5.90 16.64
C GLY A 286 -0.74 6.59 16.98
N MET A 287 -0.52 7.81 16.47
CA MET A 287 0.67 8.61 16.81
C MET A 287 0.70 8.99 18.30
N ALA A 288 -0.42 9.41 18.87
CA ALA A 288 -0.52 9.71 20.31
C ALA A 288 -0.27 8.45 21.16
N GLY A 289 -0.79 7.30 20.74
CA GLY A 289 -0.52 6.01 21.36
C GLY A 289 0.95 5.63 21.29
N ALA A 290 1.61 5.85 20.14
CA ALA A 290 3.04 5.62 19.97
C ALA A 290 3.86 6.51 20.91
N LEU A 291 3.55 7.81 20.96
CA LEU A 291 4.21 8.77 21.84
C LEU A 291 4.05 8.38 23.31
N LEU A 292 2.84 8.05 23.75
CA LEU A 292 2.57 7.58 25.12
C LEU A 292 3.41 6.35 25.48
N LEU A 293 3.46 5.37 24.58
CA LEU A 293 4.22 4.13 24.81
C LEU A 293 5.72 4.39 24.82
N LEU A 294 6.25 5.25 23.94
CA LEU A 294 7.66 5.64 23.95
C LEU A 294 8.05 6.39 25.23
N LEU A 295 7.25 7.36 25.68
CA LEU A 295 7.49 8.11 26.91
C LEU A 295 7.43 7.22 28.16
N THR A 296 6.58 6.20 28.16
CA THR A 296 6.40 5.29 29.30
C THR A 296 7.26 4.03 29.22
N VAL A 297 8.14 3.89 28.21
CA VAL A 297 8.93 2.67 27.94
C VAL A 297 9.78 2.21 29.13
N ARG A 298 10.31 3.14 29.93
CA ARG A 298 11.13 2.80 31.10
C ARG A 298 10.30 2.16 32.23
N TRP A 299 9.02 2.47 32.31
CA TRP A 299 8.15 2.19 33.46
C TRP A 299 7.13 1.10 33.16
N SER A 300 6.61 1.06 31.93
CA SER A 300 5.54 0.16 31.51
C SER A 300 6.07 -1.09 30.81
N VAL A 301 5.63 -2.27 31.28
CA VAL A 301 5.97 -3.54 30.63
C VAL A 301 5.34 -3.63 29.24
N THR A 302 4.12 -3.14 29.08
CA THR A 302 3.40 -3.09 27.80
C THR A 302 4.16 -2.21 26.81
N ALA A 303 4.62 -1.04 27.25
CA ALA A 303 5.43 -0.15 26.44
C ALA A 303 6.75 -0.78 25.99
N ARG A 304 7.43 -1.54 26.86
CA ARG A 304 8.64 -2.28 26.47
C ARG A 304 8.39 -3.36 25.43
N ALA A 305 7.25 -4.06 25.53
CA ALA A 305 6.87 -5.06 24.54
C ALA A 305 6.58 -4.43 23.17
N LEU A 306 5.90 -3.29 23.17
CA LEU A 306 5.52 -2.55 21.95
C LEU A 306 6.60 -1.60 21.41
N ALA A 307 7.77 -1.54 22.04
CA ALA A 307 8.81 -0.55 21.70
C ALA A 307 9.26 -0.62 20.23
N GLY A 308 9.35 -1.80 19.64
CA GLY A 308 9.69 -1.97 18.23
C GLY A 308 8.62 -1.40 17.30
N PRO A 309 7.36 -1.88 17.35
CA PRO A 309 6.26 -1.29 16.58
C PRO A 309 6.06 0.22 16.82
N ALA A 310 6.26 0.71 18.04
CA ALA A 310 6.21 2.15 18.34
C ALA A 310 7.33 2.92 17.64
N LEU A 311 8.54 2.34 17.56
CA LEU A 311 9.65 2.88 16.79
C LEU A 311 9.36 2.90 15.29
N ALA A 312 8.65 1.89 14.75
CA ALA A 312 8.22 1.91 13.35
C ALA A 312 7.33 3.12 13.06
N VAL A 313 6.33 3.40 13.91
CA VAL A 313 5.51 4.62 13.80
C VAL A 313 6.38 5.88 13.84
N ALA A 314 7.30 5.98 14.81
CA ALA A 314 8.16 7.15 14.94
C ALA A 314 9.05 7.38 13.71
N ILE A 315 9.66 6.32 13.15
CA ILE A 315 10.50 6.41 11.95
C ILE A 315 9.65 6.83 10.74
N LEU A 316 8.50 6.20 10.52
CA LEU A 316 7.62 6.50 9.40
C LEU A 316 7.10 7.95 9.48
N THR A 317 6.69 8.40 10.66
CA THR A 317 6.29 9.79 10.89
C THR A 317 7.45 10.75 10.61
N ALA A 318 8.66 10.46 11.10
CA ALA A 318 9.82 11.32 10.86
C ALA A 318 10.17 11.41 9.36
N VAL A 319 10.07 10.32 8.62
CA VAL A 319 10.30 10.27 7.18
C VAL A 319 9.24 11.07 6.41
N ALA A 320 7.97 10.97 6.80
CA ALA A 320 6.88 11.76 6.22
C ALA A 320 7.01 13.27 6.51
N MET A 321 7.68 13.65 7.60
CA MET A 321 7.92 15.04 7.97
C MET A 321 9.17 15.66 7.33
N ARG A 322 9.91 14.93 6.47
CA ARG A 322 11.12 15.48 5.82
C ARG A 322 10.75 16.62 4.86
N PRO A 323 11.26 17.86 5.06
CA PRO A 323 10.87 19.01 4.25
C PRO A 323 11.20 18.89 2.76
N SER A 324 12.29 18.19 2.44
CA SER A 324 12.80 18.02 1.07
C SER A 324 12.39 16.69 0.41
N GLY A 325 11.61 15.85 1.10
CA GLY A 325 11.24 14.53 0.60
C GLY A 325 10.00 14.56 -0.31
N TYR A 326 9.94 13.64 -1.26
CA TYR A 326 8.69 13.27 -1.93
C TYR A 326 7.86 12.40 -0.99
N LEU A 327 6.58 12.75 -0.81
CA LEU A 327 5.62 12.03 0.03
C LEU A 327 4.52 11.40 -0.85
N PRO A 328 4.65 10.11 -1.23
CA PRO A 328 3.62 9.40 -1.97
C PRO A 328 2.33 9.23 -1.16
N ALA A 329 1.17 9.25 -1.81
CA ALA A 329 -0.13 9.08 -1.13
C ALA A 329 -0.28 7.70 -0.45
N MET A 330 0.27 6.65 -1.05
CA MET A 330 0.27 5.27 -0.52
C MET A 330 1.25 5.06 0.65
N TYR A 331 2.15 6.01 0.94
CA TYR A 331 3.17 5.88 1.99
C TYR A 331 2.58 5.53 3.37
N VAL A 332 1.39 6.06 3.69
CA VAL A 332 0.71 5.82 4.97
C VAL A 332 0.38 4.35 5.22
N ILE A 333 0.23 3.53 4.16
CA ILE A 333 -0.07 2.09 4.25
C ILE A 333 0.93 1.38 5.16
N GLN A 334 2.21 1.75 5.06
CA GLN A 334 3.31 1.19 5.84
C GLN A 334 3.11 1.41 7.35
N GLY A 335 2.44 2.50 7.73
CA GLY A 335 2.16 2.88 9.12
C GLY A 335 0.85 2.33 9.66
N LEU A 336 -0.16 2.07 8.82
CA LEU A 336 -1.52 1.70 9.24
C LEU A 336 -1.59 0.58 10.31
N PRO A 337 -0.94 -0.58 10.15
CA PRO A 337 -1.07 -1.65 11.15
C PRO A 337 -0.39 -1.28 12.47
N PHE A 338 0.70 -0.52 12.42
CA PHE A 338 1.42 -0.09 13.61
C PHE A 338 0.67 1.02 14.34
N LEU A 339 0.06 1.97 13.63
CA LEU A 339 -0.83 2.98 14.20
C LEU A 339 -2.03 2.33 14.91
N ALA A 340 -2.68 1.35 14.27
CA ALA A 340 -3.76 0.56 14.88
C ALA A 340 -3.30 -0.17 16.14
N LEU A 341 -2.12 -0.81 16.09
CA LEU A 341 -1.53 -1.51 17.23
C LEU A 341 -1.19 -0.55 18.38
N MET A 342 -0.67 0.64 18.07
CA MET A 342 -0.30 1.66 19.06
C MET A 342 -1.54 2.26 19.71
N LEU A 343 -2.58 2.57 18.94
CA LEU A 343 -3.85 3.06 19.47
C LEU A 343 -4.49 2.01 20.40
N ALA A 344 -4.54 0.74 19.99
CA ALA A 344 -5.07 -0.34 20.82
C ALA A 344 -4.22 -0.61 22.07
N GLY A 345 -2.88 -0.57 21.94
CA GLY A 345 -1.95 -0.72 23.06
C GLY A 345 -2.00 0.44 24.05
N GLY A 346 -2.21 1.66 23.56
CA GLY A 346 -2.48 2.86 24.34
C GLY A 346 -3.79 2.70 25.13
N ALA A 347 -4.87 2.33 24.46
CA ALA A 347 -6.17 2.07 25.09
C ALA A 347 -6.08 0.98 26.19
N ALA A 348 -5.33 -0.09 25.93
CA ALA A 348 -5.09 -1.15 26.91
C ALA A 348 -4.29 -0.64 28.13
N SER A 349 -3.31 0.23 27.90
CA SER A 349 -2.48 0.83 28.95
C SER A 349 -3.29 1.80 29.83
N VAL A 350 -4.13 2.65 29.21
CA VAL A 350 -5.04 3.56 29.93
C VAL A 350 -6.08 2.77 30.73
N SER A 351 -6.71 1.76 30.12
CA SER A 351 -7.68 0.90 30.82
C SER A 351 -7.05 0.19 32.01
N HIS A 352 -5.83 -0.32 31.87
CA HIS A 352 -5.09 -0.93 32.98
C HIS A 352 -4.78 0.09 34.08
N ALA A 353 -4.35 1.30 33.72
CA ALA A 353 -4.08 2.35 34.69
C ALA A 353 -5.34 2.72 35.49
N LEU A 354 -6.47 2.94 34.81
CA LEU A 354 -7.74 3.31 35.45
C LEU A 354 -8.31 2.19 36.34
N LEU A 355 -8.27 0.94 35.88
CA LEU A 355 -8.94 -0.17 36.58
C LEU A 355 -8.08 -0.90 37.61
N ARG A 356 -6.75 -0.86 37.48
CA ARG A 356 -5.85 -1.70 38.28
C ARG A 356 -4.74 -0.96 39.03
N ARG A 357 -4.35 0.24 38.59
CA ARG A 357 -3.26 0.98 39.27
C ARG A 357 -3.74 1.49 40.63
N GLY A 358 -2.97 1.18 41.67
CA GLY A 358 -3.25 1.60 43.05
C GLY A 358 -4.45 0.90 43.70
N ARG A 359 -4.92 -0.23 43.14
CA ARG A 359 -6.01 -1.01 43.73
C ARG A 359 -5.49 -1.89 44.87
N GLY A 360 -6.04 -1.70 46.06
CA GLY A 360 -5.83 -2.56 47.23
C GLY A 360 -6.91 -3.65 47.38
N PRO A 361 -6.69 -4.66 48.25
CA PRO A 361 -7.69 -5.70 48.52
C PRO A 361 -8.98 -5.13 49.12
N ASP A 362 -8.90 -4.04 49.88
CA ASP A 362 -10.03 -3.42 50.59
C ASP A 362 -10.64 -2.21 49.84
N GLU A 363 -10.50 -2.15 48.51
CA GLU A 363 -11.04 -1.01 47.73
C GLU A 363 -12.57 -0.91 47.89
N PRO A 364 -13.11 0.26 48.32
CA PRO A 364 -14.54 0.41 48.52
C PRO A 364 -15.30 0.27 47.19
N ARG A 365 -16.45 -0.41 47.24
CA ARG A 365 -17.29 -0.69 46.06
C ARG A 365 -17.62 0.56 45.24
N GLY A 366 -17.78 1.72 45.90
CA GLY A 366 -18.02 3.00 45.25
C GLY A 366 -16.86 3.46 44.36
N LEU A 367 -15.60 3.31 44.80
CA LEU A 367 -14.43 3.69 44.00
C LEU A 367 -14.23 2.75 42.81
N THR A 368 -14.47 1.44 43.00
CA THR A 368 -14.49 0.49 41.88
C THR A 368 -15.59 0.84 40.86
N ALA A 369 -16.79 1.22 41.32
CA ALA A 369 -17.86 1.67 40.44
C ALA A 369 -17.47 2.93 39.66
N VAL A 370 -16.89 3.95 40.32
CA VAL A 370 -16.40 5.18 39.66
C VAL A 370 -15.37 4.87 38.56
N ARG A 371 -14.40 3.99 38.84
CA ARG A 371 -13.39 3.58 37.84
C ARG A 371 -14.03 2.90 36.62
N TRP A 372 -15.00 2.01 36.83
CA TRP A 372 -15.73 1.36 35.73
C TRP A 372 -16.61 2.35 34.97
N THR A 373 -17.32 3.24 35.65
CA THR A 373 -18.11 4.30 35.04
C THR A 373 -17.23 5.19 34.16
N ALA A 374 -16.03 5.55 34.62
CA ALA A 374 -15.08 6.32 33.82
C ALA A 374 -14.65 5.58 32.54
N VAL A 375 -14.33 4.27 32.64
CA VAL A 375 -13.98 3.46 31.45
C VAL A 375 -15.16 3.34 30.49
N VAL A 376 -16.36 3.06 30.99
CA VAL A 376 -17.58 2.96 30.17
C VAL A 376 -17.88 4.29 29.49
N ALA A 377 -17.78 5.41 30.20
CA ALA A 377 -17.96 6.74 29.64
C ALA A 377 -16.93 7.05 28.54
N LEU A 378 -15.66 6.70 28.75
CA LEU A 378 -14.60 6.87 27.74
C LEU A 378 -14.87 6.02 26.49
N VAL A 379 -15.27 4.76 26.67
CA VAL A 379 -15.62 3.87 25.55
C VAL A 379 -16.84 4.41 24.81
N ALA A 380 -17.91 4.79 25.51
CA ALA A 380 -19.11 5.34 24.91
C ALA A 380 -18.83 6.64 24.15
N ALA A 381 -18.05 7.56 24.73
CA ALA A 381 -17.63 8.79 24.05
C ALA A 381 -16.77 8.50 22.82
N SER A 382 -15.85 7.53 22.90
CA SER A 382 -15.03 7.13 21.76
C SER A 382 -15.89 6.55 20.64
N VAL A 383 -16.82 5.65 20.96
CA VAL A 383 -17.74 5.05 19.98
C VAL A 383 -18.64 6.11 19.35
N ALA A 384 -19.21 7.02 20.16
CA ALA A 384 -20.05 8.12 19.68
C ALA A 384 -19.29 9.06 18.73
N TYR A 385 -17.99 9.26 18.95
CA TYR A 385 -17.16 10.10 18.08
C TYR A 385 -16.70 9.38 16.80
N VAL A 386 -16.33 8.11 16.90
CA VAL A 386 -15.72 7.33 15.81
C VAL A 386 -16.76 6.73 14.88
N ALA A 387 -17.80 6.09 15.43
CA ALA A 387 -18.72 5.26 14.64
C ALA A 387 -19.45 6.04 13.53
N PRO A 388 -19.99 7.26 13.74
CA PRO A 388 -20.67 7.99 12.67
C PRO A 388 -19.73 8.35 11.52
N ARG A 389 -18.51 8.81 11.83
CA ARG A 389 -17.52 9.20 10.82
C ARG A 389 -17.03 8.03 9.99
N TRP A 390 -16.77 6.90 10.65
CA TRP A 390 -16.37 5.68 9.96
C TRP A 390 -17.52 5.06 9.18
N TYR A 391 -18.75 5.17 9.69
CA TYR A 391 -19.94 4.78 8.93
C TYR A 391 -20.06 5.60 7.65
N ASP A 392 -19.96 6.93 7.71
CA ASP A 392 -20.07 7.78 6.52
C ASP A 392 -18.94 7.50 5.50
N GLY A 393 -17.70 7.36 5.98
CA GLY A 393 -16.56 7.03 5.12
C GLY A 393 -16.69 5.67 4.44
N ASN A 394 -17.06 4.64 5.20
CA ASN A 394 -17.25 3.29 4.67
C ASN A 394 -18.52 3.18 3.82
N ARG A 395 -19.58 3.92 4.12
CA ARG A 395 -20.80 3.94 3.31
C ARG A 395 -20.47 4.35 1.88
N THR A 396 -19.67 5.41 1.70
CA THR A 396 -19.17 5.80 0.37
C THR A 396 -18.43 4.65 -0.30
N ALA A 397 -17.52 3.97 0.41
CA ALA A 397 -16.78 2.84 -0.15
C ALA A 397 -17.67 1.63 -0.54
N LEU A 398 -18.81 1.48 0.12
CA LEU A 398 -19.77 0.40 -0.10
C LEU A 398 -20.82 0.71 -1.16
N THR A 399 -21.06 1.99 -1.49
CA THR A 399 -22.18 2.40 -2.38
C THR A 399 -21.78 3.23 -3.59
N ALA A 400 -20.62 3.91 -3.57
CA ALA A 400 -20.19 4.76 -4.68
C ALA A 400 -19.62 3.93 -5.83
N ASP A 401 -19.82 4.39 -7.06
CA ASP A 401 -19.20 3.83 -8.26
C ASP A 401 -18.30 4.87 -8.92
N ALA A 402 -17.08 4.99 -8.39
CA ALA A 402 -16.09 5.94 -8.86
C ALA A 402 -15.48 5.51 -10.21
N ASN A 403 -15.64 4.24 -10.59
CA ASN A 403 -15.00 3.64 -11.76
C ASN A 403 -15.94 3.50 -12.96
N ALA A 404 -17.17 4.00 -12.88
CA ALA A 404 -18.11 3.98 -14.00
C ALA A 404 -17.55 4.68 -15.26
N PRO A 405 -16.90 5.87 -15.18
CA PRO A 405 -16.29 6.50 -16.34
C PRO A 405 -15.17 5.66 -16.98
N TYR A 406 -14.33 5.02 -16.16
CA TYR A 406 -13.25 4.13 -16.60
C TYR A 406 -13.81 2.93 -17.39
N ARG A 407 -14.82 2.25 -16.85
CA ARG A 407 -15.44 1.11 -17.53
C ARG A 407 -16.16 1.53 -18.83
N ALA A 408 -16.83 2.67 -18.84
CA ALA A 408 -17.50 3.18 -20.02
C ALA A 408 -16.50 3.56 -21.13
N ALA A 409 -15.38 4.21 -20.76
CA ALA A 409 -14.32 4.55 -21.70
C ALA A 409 -13.63 3.30 -22.27
N ALA A 410 -13.31 2.31 -21.43
CA ALA A 410 -12.75 1.03 -21.87
C ALA A 410 -13.69 0.31 -22.85
N SER A 411 -14.98 0.25 -22.51
CA SER A 411 -16.00 -0.32 -23.39
C SER A 411 -16.09 0.40 -24.73
N TRP A 412 -16.07 1.73 -24.75
CA TRP A 412 -16.12 2.51 -25.99
C TRP A 412 -14.91 2.23 -26.88
N MET A 413 -13.69 2.21 -26.31
CA MET A 413 -12.48 1.89 -27.08
C MET A 413 -12.57 0.47 -27.68
N ALA A 414 -13.12 -0.48 -26.93
CA ALA A 414 -13.27 -1.86 -27.40
C ALA A 414 -14.32 -2.05 -28.50
N THR A 415 -15.36 -1.21 -28.57
CA THR A 415 -16.48 -1.41 -29.51
C THR A 415 -16.54 -0.44 -30.67
N GLU A 416 -16.09 0.81 -30.47
CA GLU A 416 -16.27 1.87 -31.47
C GLU A 416 -15.05 2.10 -32.36
N VAL A 417 -13.87 1.60 -31.97
CA VAL A 417 -12.65 1.69 -32.79
C VAL A 417 -12.60 0.51 -33.78
N PRO A 418 -12.67 0.75 -35.10
CA PRO A 418 -12.84 -0.33 -36.08
C PRO A 418 -11.62 -1.25 -36.24
N ASP A 419 -10.41 -0.72 -36.09
CA ASP A 419 -9.15 -1.47 -36.17
C ASP A 419 -8.27 -1.21 -34.94
N PRO A 420 -8.56 -1.85 -33.79
CA PRO A 420 -7.75 -1.72 -32.59
C PRO A 420 -6.27 -2.10 -32.80
N ALA A 421 -6.00 -3.08 -33.65
CA ALA A 421 -4.65 -3.59 -33.89
C ALA A 421 -3.78 -2.62 -34.69
N GLY A 422 -4.38 -1.77 -35.53
CA GLY A 422 -3.71 -0.69 -36.27
C GLY A 422 -3.70 0.66 -35.56
N THR A 423 -4.48 0.82 -34.48
CA THR A 423 -4.69 2.12 -33.80
C THR A 423 -3.67 2.37 -32.68
N ARG A 424 -3.17 3.61 -32.60
CA ARG A 424 -2.27 4.09 -31.54
C ARG A 424 -2.99 5.03 -30.58
N VAL A 425 -2.94 4.69 -29.30
CA VAL A 425 -3.69 5.35 -28.23
C VAL A 425 -2.76 5.70 -27.08
N LEU A 426 -2.74 6.97 -26.68
CA LEU A 426 -2.18 7.38 -25.40
C LEU A 426 -3.21 7.15 -24.30
N VAL A 427 -2.86 6.35 -23.28
CA VAL A 427 -3.76 5.94 -22.20
C VAL A 427 -3.02 5.87 -20.86
N ASP A 428 -3.74 6.01 -19.74
CA ASP A 428 -3.18 5.70 -18.42
C ASP A 428 -3.09 4.18 -18.21
N ASP A 429 -2.24 3.75 -17.29
CA ASP A 429 -2.02 2.32 -17.07
C ASP A 429 -3.24 1.65 -16.41
N ALA A 430 -4.13 2.43 -15.80
CA ALA A 430 -5.38 1.93 -15.25
C ALA A 430 -6.31 1.32 -16.33
N MET A 431 -6.17 1.72 -17.60
CA MET A 431 -6.90 1.17 -18.75
C MET A 431 -6.01 0.45 -19.78
N TRP A 432 -4.68 0.48 -19.64
CA TRP A 432 -3.78 -0.08 -20.63
C TRP A 432 -4.04 -1.56 -20.91
N LEU A 433 -4.25 -2.37 -19.86
CA LEU A 433 -4.57 -3.80 -20.00
C LEU A 433 -5.96 -4.03 -20.61
N ASP A 434 -6.96 -3.19 -20.30
CA ASP A 434 -8.27 -3.26 -20.94
C ASP A 434 -8.15 -3.10 -22.45
N LEU A 435 -7.33 -2.15 -22.92
CA LEU A 435 -7.07 -1.95 -24.35
C LEU A 435 -6.27 -3.12 -24.94
N VAL A 436 -5.25 -3.63 -24.26
CA VAL A 436 -4.52 -4.81 -24.75
C VAL A 436 -5.46 -6.01 -24.96
N HIS A 437 -6.37 -6.28 -24.01
CA HIS A 437 -7.36 -7.35 -24.16
C HIS A 437 -8.43 -7.04 -25.21
N ALA A 438 -8.69 -5.77 -25.51
CA ALA A 438 -9.56 -5.34 -26.61
C ALA A 438 -8.88 -5.45 -28.01
N GLY A 439 -7.64 -5.92 -28.09
CA GLY A 439 -6.94 -6.20 -29.35
C GLY A 439 -5.97 -5.10 -29.80
N TYR A 440 -5.74 -4.08 -28.99
CA TYR A 440 -4.70 -3.09 -29.26
C TYR A 440 -3.31 -3.72 -29.05
N ARG A 441 -2.35 -3.36 -29.91
CA ARG A 441 -0.98 -3.89 -29.78
C ARG A 441 -0.34 -3.37 -28.49
N PRO A 442 0.19 -4.25 -27.61
CA PRO A 442 0.95 -3.82 -26.44
C PRO A 442 2.14 -2.92 -26.82
N GLY A 443 2.32 -1.82 -26.10
CA GLY A 443 3.48 -0.94 -26.23
C GLY A 443 3.45 0.02 -27.41
N LEU A 444 3.03 -0.43 -28.61
CA LEU A 444 2.98 0.38 -29.84
C LEU A 444 1.58 0.89 -30.18
N GLY A 445 0.54 0.10 -29.89
CA GLY A 445 -0.86 0.45 -30.07
C GLY A 445 -1.39 1.12 -28.81
N ALA A 446 -1.57 0.35 -27.73
CA ALA A 446 -1.80 0.91 -26.39
C ALA A 446 -0.48 1.43 -25.82
N ILE A 447 -0.35 2.74 -25.66
CA ILE A 447 0.85 3.41 -25.18
C ILE A 447 0.54 4.03 -23.82
N TRP A 448 1.25 3.58 -22.77
CA TRP A 448 1.23 4.27 -21.49
C TRP A 448 1.74 5.69 -21.69
N PHE A 449 0.90 6.69 -21.41
CA PHE A 449 1.12 8.07 -21.87
C PHE A 449 2.49 8.65 -21.47
N TYR A 450 3.03 8.29 -20.30
CA TYR A 450 4.37 8.69 -19.87
C TYR A 450 5.47 8.26 -20.85
N LYS A 451 5.33 7.07 -21.45
CA LYS A 451 6.34 6.49 -22.33
C LYS A 451 6.48 7.23 -23.65
N ALA A 452 5.44 7.97 -24.07
CA ALA A 452 5.50 8.80 -25.27
C ALA A 452 6.58 9.89 -25.19
N ASP A 453 6.87 10.39 -23.99
CA ASP A 453 7.89 11.43 -23.74
C ASP A 453 9.14 10.90 -23.03
N LEU A 454 8.99 9.89 -22.15
CA LEU A 454 10.07 9.45 -21.25
C LEU A 454 10.82 8.20 -21.72
N ASP A 455 10.30 7.46 -22.70
CA ASP A 455 10.94 6.24 -23.20
C ASP A 455 11.47 6.42 -24.63
N PRO A 456 12.80 6.44 -24.82
CA PRO A 456 13.39 6.57 -26.15
C PRO A 456 12.98 5.48 -27.13
N ALA A 457 12.67 4.26 -26.66
CA ALA A 457 12.24 3.17 -27.51
C ALA A 457 10.85 3.43 -28.09
N VAL A 458 9.93 3.98 -27.29
CA VAL A 458 8.60 4.39 -27.76
C VAL A 458 8.70 5.63 -28.64
N THR A 459 9.47 6.63 -28.21
CA THR A 459 9.69 7.90 -28.93
C THR A 459 10.17 7.68 -30.37
N LYS A 460 11.10 6.74 -30.59
CA LYS A 460 11.64 6.39 -31.91
C LYS A 460 10.58 5.86 -32.88
N THR A 461 9.51 5.28 -32.38
CA THR A 461 8.39 4.78 -33.19
C THR A 461 7.40 5.88 -33.56
N MET A 462 7.59 7.10 -33.07
CA MET A 462 6.73 8.26 -33.30
C MET A 462 7.55 9.47 -33.82
N PRO A 463 8.14 9.38 -35.03
CA PRO A 463 8.94 10.46 -35.62
C PRO A 463 8.13 11.75 -35.91
N GLY A 464 6.84 11.64 -36.21
CA GLY A 464 5.88 12.74 -36.36
C GLY A 464 5.32 13.27 -35.03
N GLY A 465 5.74 12.70 -33.90
CA GLY A 465 5.32 13.12 -32.56
C GLY A 465 3.84 12.79 -32.31
N TRP A 466 3.05 13.79 -31.91
CA TRP A 466 1.62 13.62 -31.64
C TRP A 466 0.80 13.23 -32.89
N ARG A 467 1.30 13.49 -34.10
CA ARG A 467 0.63 13.15 -35.38
C ARG A 467 0.61 11.65 -35.68
N ASP A 468 1.47 10.89 -34.99
CA ASP A 468 1.53 9.43 -35.08
C ASP A 468 0.62 8.76 -34.04
N ILE A 469 -0.18 9.53 -33.30
CA ILE A 469 -1.20 9.04 -32.38
C ILE A 469 -2.56 9.21 -33.06
N ASP A 470 -3.47 8.25 -32.85
CA ASP A 470 -4.84 8.33 -33.36
C ASP A 470 -5.81 8.81 -32.28
N TYR A 471 -5.62 8.35 -31.03
CA TYR A 471 -6.45 8.72 -29.89
C TYR A 471 -5.67 9.05 -28.63
N VAL A 472 -6.27 9.86 -27.78
CA VAL A 472 -5.87 10.08 -26.38
C VAL A 472 -7.06 9.80 -25.49
N VAL A 473 -6.91 8.86 -24.56
CA VAL A 473 -7.85 8.68 -23.45
C VAL A 473 -7.42 9.65 -22.36
N ALA A 474 -8.01 10.85 -22.38
CA ALA A 474 -7.70 11.90 -21.43
C ALA A 474 -8.43 11.62 -20.10
N SER A 475 -7.80 10.82 -19.24
CA SER A 475 -8.20 10.61 -17.85
C SER A 475 -7.76 11.77 -16.94
N PRO A 476 -8.22 11.83 -15.67
CA PRO A 476 -7.74 12.83 -14.71
C PRO A 476 -6.21 12.84 -14.56
N THR A 477 -5.58 11.66 -14.55
CA THR A 477 -4.11 11.51 -14.47
C THR A 477 -3.43 12.06 -15.71
N VAL A 478 -3.89 11.67 -16.90
CA VAL A 478 -3.31 12.13 -18.18
C VAL A 478 -3.41 13.65 -18.28
N ARG A 479 -4.56 14.25 -17.96
CA ARG A 479 -4.75 15.71 -17.98
C ARG A 479 -3.85 16.44 -16.96
N ARG A 480 -3.71 15.90 -15.75
CA ARG A 480 -2.90 16.50 -14.68
C ARG A 480 -1.42 16.54 -15.05
N ASP A 481 -0.91 15.46 -15.63
CA ASP A 481 0.53 15.24 -15.83
C ASP A 481 1.01 15.68 -17.23
N ALA A 482 0.09 15.88 -18.18
CA ALA A 482 0.41 16.43 -19.51
C ALA A 482 1.19 17.76 -19.46
N ARG A 483 1.05 18.56 -18.40
CA ARG A 483 1.81 19.83 -18.25
C ARG A 483 3.33 19.63 -18.37
N ASP A 484 3.83 18.50 -17.89
CA ASP A 484 5.25 18.14 -17.82
C ASP A 484 5.66 17.18 -18.96
N LEU A 485 4.73 16.84 -19.87
CA LEU A 485 4.90 15.86 -20.95
C LEU A 485 4.54 16.50 -22.31
N PRO A 486 5.52 17.08 -23.02
CA PRO A 486 5.26 17.88 -24.22
C PRO A 486 4.48 17.16 -25.32
N ARG A 487 4.78 15.90 -25.64
CA ARG A 487 4.06 15.15 -26.69
C ARG A 487 2.63 14.83 -26.28
N VAL A 488 2.41 14.44 -25.02
CA VAL A 488 1.05 14.21 -24.49
C VAL A 488 0.25 15.51 -24.50
N ARG A 489 0.84 16.63 -24.09
CA ARG A 489 0.21 17.96 -24.15
C ARG A 489 -0.17 18.34 -25.58
N ASP A 490 0.73 18.15 -26.53
CA ASP A 490 0.47 18.47 -27.92
C ASP A 490 -0.65 17.59 -28.50
N ALA A 491 -0.68 16.30 -28.15
CA ALA A 491 -1.75 15.38 -28.52
C ALA A 491 -3.12 15.83 -27.95
N LEU A 492 -3.18 16.31 -26.71
CA LEU A 492 -4.40 16.89 -26.13
C LEU A 492 -4.83 18.18 -26.83
N ASN A 493 -3.88 19.04 -27.20
CA ASN A 493 -4.16 20.33 -27.85
C ASN A 493 -4.60 20.17 -29.31
N HIS A 494 -4.15 19.12 -30.00
CA HIS A 494 -4.47 18.83 -31.40
C HIS A 494 -5.43 17.64 -31.54
N SER A 495 -6.40 17.55 -30.63
CA SER A 495 -7.44 16.52 -30.67
C SER A 495 -8.80 17.08 -30.31
N GLU A 496 -9.85 16.38 -30.74
CA GLU A 496 -11.24 16.69 -30.42
C GLU A 496 -11.88 15.54 -29.65
N ALA A 497 -12.69 15.86 -28.64
CA ALA A 497 -13.41 14.85 -27.86
C ALA A 497 -14.50 14.21 -28.72
N VAL A 498 -14.42 12.89 -28.90
CA VAL A 498 -15.40 12.07 -29.63
C VAL A 498 -16.35 11.33 -28.68
N ALA A 499 -15.94 11.15 -27.43
CA ALA A 499 -16.78 10.64 -26.36
C ALA A 499 -16.35 11.22 -25.00
N VAL A 500 -17.31 11.43 -24.10
CA VAL A 500 -17.05 11.92 -22.73
C VAL A 500 -17.90 11.11 -21.75
N PHE A 501 -17.25 10.62 -20.70
CA PHE A 501 -17.87 9.82 -19.65
C PHE A 501 -17.64 10.47 -18.28
N GLY A 502 -18.71 10.62 -17.49
CA GLY A 502 -18.68 11.35 -16.22
C GLY A 502 -18.71 12.87 -16.39
N ASP A 503 -18.43 13.59 -15.30
CA ASP A 503 -18.49 15.04 -15.23
C ASP A 503 -17.31 15.63 -14.42
N GLY A 504 -17.18 16.96 -14.45
CA GLY A 504 -16.18 17.69 -13.65
C GLY A 504 -14.73 17.27 -13.93
N GLU A 505 -13.88 17.35 -12.90
CA GLU A 505 -12.45 17.00 -12.98
C GLU A 505 -12.19 15.49 -13.08
N ASP A 506 -13.19 14.65 -12.74
CA ASP A 506 -13.07 13.18 -12.73
C ASP A 506 -13.52 12.53 -14.05
N ARG A 507 -14.07 13.31 -14.98
CA ARG A 507 -14.50 12.81 -16.30
C ARG A 507 -13.37 12.16 -17.08
N ILE A 508 -13.71 11.26 -18.00
CA ILE A 508 -12.78 10.69 -18.98
C ILE A 508 -13.24 11.10 -20.37
N GLU A 509 -12.33 11.69 -21.14
CA GLU A 509 -12.61 12.06 -22.53
C GLU A 509 -11.82 11.14 -23.45
N ILE A 510 -12.48 10.59 -24.46
CA ILE A 510 -11.80 9.95 -25.58
C ILE A 510 -11.67 10.99 -26.67
N ARG A 511 -10.43 11.31 -27.02
CA ARG A 511 -10.10 12.37 -27.96
C ARG A 511 -9.44 11.79 -29.19
N ARG A 512 -9.88 12.18 -30.38
CA ARG A 512 -9.27 11.77 -31.65
C ARG A 512 -8.33 12.88 -32.12
N ILE A 513 -7.11 12.51 -32.54
CA ILE A 513 -6.16 13.47 -33.09
C ILE A 513 -6.74 14.08 -34.38
N THR A 514 -6.67 15.41 -34.48
CA THR A 514 -7.11 16.16 -35.66
C THR A 514 -5.88 16.74 -36.34
N ASP A 515 -5.60 16.31 -37.57
CA ASP A 515 -4.62 16.97 -38.43
C ASP A 515 -5.21 18.32 -38.84
N VAL A 516 -4.87 19.41 -38.13
CA VAL A 516 -5.14 20.76 -38.63
C VAL A 516 -4.11 21.09 -39.71
N ALA A 517 -4.28 20.44 -40.87
CA ALA A 517 -4.00 20.92 -42.22
C ALA A 517 -4.55 19.91 -43.27
N GLY A 518 -5.89 19.75 -43.32
CA GLY A 518 -6.65 19.43 -44.53
C GLY A 518 -6.38 18.08 -45.22
N GLY A 519 -7.20 17.08 -44.90
CA GLY A 519 -7.38 15.87 -45.71
C GLY A 519 -7.77 14.68 -44.85
N GLU A 520 -8.95 14.12 -45.09
CA GLU A 520 -9.34 12.81 -44.53
C GLU A 520 -8.25 11.77 -44.84
N ARG A 521 -7.92 10.93 -43.86
CA ARG A 521 -7.04 9.76 -44.03
C ARG A 521 -7.82 8.56 -44.53
#